data_AF-A0A529KM80-F1
#
_entry.id   AF-A0A529KM80-F1
#
_cell.length_a   1.000
_cell.length_b   1.000
_cell.length_c   1.000
_cell.angle_alpha   90.00
_cell.angle_beta   90.00
_cell.angle_gamma   90.00
#
_symmetry.space_group_name_H-M   'P 1'
#
loop_
_entity.id
_entity.type
_entity.pdbx_description
1 polymer ?
#
loop_
_entity_poly.entity_id
_entity_poly.type
_entity_poly.pdbx_seq_one_letter_code
_entity_poly.pdbx_strand_id
1 'polypeptide(L)' 'METLFDEASVDAIDKARIFLDQFKGRSETLAQAIDDFLLDLMTLVFVVESTRERFHNPARRLARMRLTRISLLLAS' A
#
# COMPACT_ATOMS: atom_id res chain seq x y z
N MET A 1 -3.30 -4.05 10.05
CA MET A 1 -3.01 -3.20 8.88
C MET A 1 -3.10 -4.00 7.58
N GLU A 2 -2.57 -5.22 7.53
CA GLU A 2 -2.57 -6.05 6.30
C GLU A 2 -3.96 -6.44 5.78
N THR A 3 -4.91 -6.74 6.67
CA THR A 3 -6.29 -7.15 6.31
C THR A 3 -7.14 -6.03 5.70
N LEU A 4 -6.72 -4.76 5.82
CA LEU A 4 -7.43 -3.61 5.24
C LEU A 4 -7.34 -3.57 3.72
N PHE A 5 -6.42 -4.33 3.11
CA PHE A 5 -6.06 -4.21 1.69
C PHE A 5 -6.09 -5.54 0.95
N ASP A 6 -6.77 -6.55 1.50
CA ASP A 6 -6.83 -7.88 0.87
C ASP A 6 -7.65 -7.86 -0.44
N GLU A 7 -8.67 -6.99 -0.52
CA GLU A 7 -9.33 -6.62 -1.78
C GLU A 7 -8.60 -5.45 -2.43
N ALA A 8 -7.99 -5.71 -3.60
CA ALA A 8 -7.38 -4.69 -4.43
C ALA A 8 -8.47 -3.97 -5.23
N SER A 9 -9.03 -2.91 -4.65
CA SER A 9 -10.07 -2.07 -5.26
C SER A 9 -9.70 -0.59 -5.19
N VAL A 10 -10.36 0.25 -5.99
CA VAL A 10 -10.22 1.72 -5.91
C VAL A 10 -10.50 2.23 -4.50
N ASP A 11 -11.53 1.68 -3.84
CA ASP A 11 -11.89 2.01 -2.46
C ASP A 11 -10.78 1.65 -1.45
N ALA A 12 -9.98 0.61 -1.72
CA ALA A 12 -8.83 0.26 -0.89
C ALA A 12 -7.73 1.35 -0.90
N ILE A 13 -7.54 2.05 -2.03
CA ILE A 13 -6.57 3.15 -2.14
C ILE A 13 -7.01 4.34 -1.28
N ASP A 14 -8.28 4.72 -1.35
CA ASP A 14 -8.81 5.85 -0.58
C ASP A 14 -8.80 5.55 0.92
N LYS A 15 -9.20 4.34 1.32
CA LYS A 15 -9.09 3.85 2.71
C LYS A 15 -7.65 3.87 3.20
N ALA A 16 -6.70 3.39 2.39
CA ALA A 16 -5.28 3.43 2.72
C ALA A 16 -4.79 4.85 2.94
N ARG A 17 -5.12 5.77 2.02
CA ARG A 17 -4.70 7.17 2.09
C ARG A 17 -5.23 7.83 3.36
N ILE A 18 -6.53 7.71 3.64
CA ILE A 18 -7.15 8.30 4.84
C ILE A 18 -6.52 7.72 6.11
N PHE A 19 -6.35 6.40 6.18
CA PHE A 19 -5.80 5.75 7.36
C PHE A 19 -4.33 6.12 7.61
N LEU A 20 -3.52 6.29 6.55
CA LEU A 20 -2.09 6.56 6.67
C LEU A 20 -1.75 8.04 6.84
N ASP A 21 -2.65 8.95 6.46
CA ASP A 21 -2.44 10.40 6.54
C ASP A 21 -2.08 10.87 7.95
N GLN A 22 -2.68 10.26 8.98
CA GLN A 22 -2.39 10.54 10.39
C GLN A 22 -0.92 10.29 10.79
N PHE A 23 -0.16 9.55 9.98
CA PHE A 23 1.23 9.20 10.25
C PHE A 23 2.24 10.04 9.46
N LYS A 24 1.82 10.74 8.40
CA LYS A 24 2.72 11.50 7.51
C LYS A 24 3.51 12.60 8.23
N GLY A 25 2.95 13.19 9.29
CA GLY A 25 3.61 14.23 10.09
C GLY A 25 4.70 13.74 11.05
N ARG A 26 4.89 12.42 11.23
CA ARG A 26 5.82 11.90 12.26
C ARG A 26 7.28 11.93 11.82
N SER A 27 7.56 11.69 10.53
CA SER A 27 8.90 11.84 9.94
C SER A 27 8.84 11.85 8.41
N GLU A 28 9.83 12.48 7.77
CA GLU A 28 9.98 12.49 6.32
C GLU A 28 10.15 11.07 5.75
N THR A 29 10.94 10.22 6.41
CA THR A 29 11.12 8.82 6.04
C THR A 29 9.80 8.04 6.04
N LEU A 30 8.94 8.28 7.02
CA LEU A 30 7.64 7.64 7.09
C LEU A 30 6.67 8.19 6.04
N ALA A 31 6.67 9.50 5.80
CA ALA A 31 5.88 10.11 4.73
C ALA A 31 6.23 9.51 3.36
N GLN A 32 7.53 9.39 3.04
CA GLN A 32 7.98 8.75 1.79
C GLN A 32 7.58 7.28 1.72
N ALA A 33 7.71 6.53 2.82
CA ALA A 33 7.30 5.12 2.85
C ALA A 33 5.79 4.94 2.62
N ILE A 34 4.97 5.88 3.10
CA ILE A 34 3.52 5.93 2.85
C ILE A 34 3.23 6.20 1.37
N ASP A 35 3.89 7.20 0.77
CA ASP A 35 3.67 7.53 -0.64
C ASP A 35 4.10 6.39 -1.57
N ASP A 36 5.24 5.74 -1.29
CA ASP A 36 5.69 4.54 -2.00
C ASP A 36 4.67 3.39 -1.92
N PHE A 37 4.09 3.16 -0.74
CA PHE A 37 3.05 2.15 -0.56
C PHE A 37 1.78 2.47 -1.36
N LEU A 38 1.33 3.73 -1.33
CA LEU A 38 0.15 4.14 -2.09
C LEU A 38 0.34 3.94 -3.59
N LEU A 39 1.54 4.21 -4.11
CA LEU A 39 1.88 3.96 -5.52
C LEU A 39 1.85 2.46 -5.86
N ASP A 40 2.43 1.61 -5.01
CA ASP A 40 2.43 0.15 -5.22
C ASP A 40 1.02 -0.45 -5.05
N LEU A 41 0.16 0.14 -4.20
CA LEU A 41 -1.25 -0.23 -4.07
C LEU A 41 -2.06 0.17 -5.31
N MET A 42 -1.87 1.39 -5.85
CA MET A 42 -2.46 1.80 -7.14
C MET A 42 -2.04 0.87 -8.26
N THR A 43 -0.76 0.48 -8.29
CA THR A 43 -0.23 -0.49 -9.25
C THR A 43 -0.89 -1.86 -9.09
N LEU A 44 -1.11 -2.33 -7.87
CA LEU A 44 -1.83 -3.58 -7.61
C LEU A 44 -3.27 -3.53 -8.13
N VAL A 45 -4.00 -2.46 -7.85
CA VAL A 45 -5.38 -2.27 -8.34
C VAL A 45 -5.40 -2.28 -9.88
N PHE A 46 -4.52 -1.50 -10.51
CA PHE A 46 -4.39 -1.50 -11.97
C PHE A 46 -4.08 -2.90 -12.54
N VAL A 47 -3.16 -3.64 -11.93
CA VAL A 47 -2.78 -5.00 -12.35
C VAL A 47 -3.96 -5.95 -12.24
N VAL A 48 -4.71 -5.91 -11.13
CA VAL A 48 -5.86 -6.78 -10.90
C VAL A 48 -7.01 -6.47 -11.86
N GLU A 49 -7.22 -5.20 -12.19
CA GLU A 49 -8.30 -4.76 -13.08
C GLU A 49 -7.97 -4.92 -14.57
N SER A 50 -6.70 -4.76 -14.96
CA SER A 50 -6.33 -4.55 -16.37
C SER A 50 -5.45 -5.65 -16.96
N THR A 51 -5.00 -6.64 -16.18
CA THR A 51 -3.99 -7.61 -16.64
C THR A 51 -4.38 -9.06 -16.37
N ARG A 52 -3.50 -10.00 -16.74
CA ARG A 52 -3.71 -11.44 -16.52
C ARG A 52 -3.34 -11.82 -15.08
N GLU A 53 -4.06 -12.79 -14.52
CA GLU A 53 -3.88 -13.29 -13.14
C GLU A 53 -2.44 -13.62 -12.75
N ARG A 54 -1.60 -14.06 -13.70
CA ARG A 54 -0.18 -14.35 -13.49
C ARG A 54 0.60 -13.17 -12.88
N PHE A 55 0.13 -11.94 -13.04
CA PHE A 55 0.78 -10.73 -12.53
C PHE A 55 0.25 -10.29 -11.15
N HIS A 56 -0.88 -10.84 -10.69
CA HIS A 56 -1.52 -10.41 -9.44
C HIS A 56 -0.65 -10.70 -8.22
N ASN A 57 -0.08 -11.90 -8.13
CA ASN A 57 0.77 -12.30 -7.01
C ASN A 57 2.05 -11.46 -6.88
N PRO A 58 2.83 -11.22 -7.96
CA PRO A 58 3.95 -10.29 -7.93
C PRO A 58 3.57 -8.88 -7.44
N ALA A 59 2.50 -8.29 -7.97
CA ALA A 59 2.06 -6.94 -7.57
C ALA A 59 1.61 -6.91 -6.10
N ARG A 60 0.90 -7.95 -5.64
CA ARG A 60 0.45 -8.07 -4.25
C ARG A 60 1.63 -8.18 -3.29
N ARG A 61 2.69 -8.91 -3.70
CA ARG A 61 3.93 -9.02 -2.92
C ARG A 61 4.63 -7.67 -2.78
N LEU A 62 4.70 -6.86 -3.83
CA LEU A 62 5.30 -5.53 -3.79
C LEU A 62 4.59 -4.61 -2.80
N ALA A 63 3.25 -4.49 -2.91
CA ALA A 63 2.46 -3.67 -1.99
C ALA A 63 2.61 -4.13 -0.53
N ARG A 64 2.62 -5.45 -0.28
CA ARG A 64 2.85 -6.01 1.07
C ARG A 64 4.22 -5.65 1.63
N MET A 65 5.29 -5.74 0.83
CA MET A 65 6.64 -5.37 1.27
C MET A 65 6.73 -3.90 1.70
N ARG A 66 6.07 -2.98 0.97
CA ARG A 66 5.98 -1.57 1.37
C ARG A 66 5.19 -1.37 2.64
N LEU A 67 4.08 -2.08 2.81
CA LEU A 67 3.28 -2.02 4.03
C LEU A 67 4.05 -2.51 5.27
N THR A 68 4.84 -3.59 5.12
CA THR A 68 5.73 -4.07 6.18
C THR A 68 6.75 -2.99 6.57
N ARG A 69 7.32 -2.26 5.59
CA ARG A 69 8.24 -1.16 5.86
C ARG A 69 7.58 -0.04 6.67
N ILE A 70 6.36 0.36 6.34
CA ILE A 70 5.59 1.34 7.14
C ILE A 70 5.40 0.83 8.56
N SER A 71 5.00 -0.44 8.72
CA SER A 71 4.78 -1.06 10.03
C SER A 71 6.04 -1.03 10.90
N LEU A 72 7.21 -1.28 10.31
CA LEU A 72 8.49 -1.21 11.01
C LEU A 72 8.85 0.22 11.44
N LEU A 73 8.63 1.21 10.56
CA LEU A 73 8.89 2.63 10.85
C LEU A 73 7.91 3.22 11.88
N LEU A 74 6.74 2.61 12.05
CA LEU A 74 5.78 2.99 13.10
C LEU A 74 6.09 2.36 14.45
N ALA A 75 6.83 1.24 14.46
CA ALA A 75 7.22 0.52 15.66
C ALA A 75 8.56 1.01 16.25
N SER A 76 9.34 1.77 15.48
CA SER A 76 10.56 2.46 15.90
C SER A 76 10.27 3.78 16.61
#